data_AF-A0AB39LE16-F1
#
_entry.id   AF-A0AB39LE16-F1
#
_cell.length_a   1.000
_cell.length_b   1.000
_cell.length_c   1.000
_cell.angle_alpha   90.00
_cell.angle_beta   90.00
_cell.angle_gamma   90.00
#
_symmetry.space_group_name_H-M   'P 1'
#
loop_
_entity.id
_entity.type
_entity.pdbx_description
1 polymer ?
#
loop_
_entity_poly.entity_id
_entity_poly.type
_entity_poly.pdbx_seq_one_letter_code
_entity_poly.pdbx_strand_id
1 'polypeptide(L)'
;MARSFDEQPRQHPHTPYTVARAALEFLGDQWSVLPGPWGTTGHLRSPDRVPFTVGVCEAGHLYLRNDSAGDSTHLPYEPNGGDPAFIGRAIAEAIGALY
;
A
#
# COMPACT_ATOMS: atom_id res chain seq x y z
N MET A 1 15.01 10.10 -27.74
CA MET A 1 13.65 9.53 -27.65
C MET A 1 13.07 9.94 -26.31
N ALA A 2 12.20 10.95 -26.29
CA ALA A 2 11.53 11.41 -25.07
C ALA A 2 10.43 10.39 -24.72
N ARG A 3 10.49 9.78 -23.54
CA ARG A 3 9.37 8.99 -23.01
C ARG A 3 8.26 10.00 -22.75
N SER A 4 7.17 9.95 -23.54
CA SER A 4 6.00 10.80 -23.32
C SER A 4 5.50 10.58 -21.90
N PHE A 5 5.31 11.69 -21.18
CA PHE A 5 4.77 11.71 -19.82
C PHE A 5 3.24 11.53 -19.80
N ASP A 6 2.61 11.31 -20.96
CA ASP A 6 1.15 11.36 -21.16
C ASP A 6 0.48 9.99 -21.12
N GLU A 7 1.24 8.89 -21.11
CA GLU A 7 0.66 7.56 -20.99
C GLU A 7 0.36 7.26 -19.52
N GLN A 8 -0.76 7.80 -19.05
CA GLN A 8 -1.27 7.57 -17.71
C GLN A 8 -1.53 6.07 -17.51
N PRO A 9 -1.02 5.44 -16.44
CA PRO A 9 -1.38 4.06 -16.15
C PRO A 9 -2.90 3.98 -15.96
N ARG A 10 -3.55 3.07 -16.71
CA ARG A 10 -5.00 2.84 -16.60
C ARG A 10 -5.35 2.65 -15.13
N GLN A 11 -6.29 3.45 -14.63
CA GLN A 11 -6.76 3.32 -13.24
C GLN A 11 -7.35 1.92 -13.05
N HIS A 12 -6.60 1.06 -12.36
CA HIS A 12 -7.08 -0.25 -11.97
C HIS A 12 -8.15 -0.07 -10.87
N PRO A 13 -9.26 -0.83 -10.89
CA PRO A 13 -10.34 -0.69 -9.89
C PRO A 13 -9.84 -0.85 -8.44
N HIS A 14 -8.73 -1.58 -8.27
CA HIS A 14 -8.02 -1.71 -7.00
C HIS A 14 -6.59 -1.16 -7.16
N THR A 15 -6.39 0.07 -6.68
CA THR A 15 -5.06 0.68 -6.59
C THR A 15 -4.41 0.35 -5.24
N PRO A 16 -3.07 0.35 -5.14
CA PRO A 16 -2.38 0.24 -3.85
C PRO A 16 -2.86 1.25 -2.79
N TYR A 17 -3.29 2.45 -3.21
CA TYR A 17 -3.95 3.39 -2.33
C TYR A 17 -5.31 2.88 -1.80
N THR A 18 -6.15 2.29 -2.65
CA THR A 18 -7.45 1.70 -2.24
C THR A 18 -7.24 0.64 -1.16
N VAL A 19 -6.19 -0.16 -1.32
CA VAL A 19 -5.81 -1.22 -0.39
C VAL A 19 -5.25 -0.63 0.93
N ALA A 20 -4.35 0.36 0.85
CA ALA A 20 -3.84 1.06 2.02
C ALA A 20 -4.96 1.75 2.82
N ARG A 21 -5.96 2.31 2.13
CA ARG A 21 -7.13 2.90 2.77
C ARG A 21 -7.98 1.88 3.52
N ALA A 22 -8.15 0.67 2.97
CA ALA A 22 -8.88 -0.40 3.66
C ALA A 22 -8.21 -0.83 4.97
N ALA A 23 -6.88 -0.70 5.07
CA ALA A 23 -6.16 -1.00 6.31
C ALA A 23 -6.53 -0.06 7.47
N LEU A 24 -7.00 1.17 7.19
CA LEU A 24 -7.38 2.13 8.23
C LEU A 24 -8.53 1.63 9.12
N GLU A 25 -9.43 0.81 8.57
CA GLU A 25 -10.53 0.21 9.36
C GLU A 25 -10.02 -0.70 10.49
N PHE A 26 -8.80 -1.21 10.37
CA PHE A 26 -8.17 -2.11 11.35
C PHE A 26 -7.09 -1.44 12.21
N LEU A 27 -6.42 -0.42 11.66
CA LEU A 27 -5.34 0.31 12.32
C LEU A 27 -5.85 1.39 13.29
N GLY A 28 -7.07 1.87 13.08
CA GLY A 28 -7.74 2.88 13.90
C GLY A 28 -7.45 4.33 13.52
N ASP A 29 -8.18 5.25 14.15
CA ASP A 29 -8.34 6.65 13.72
C ASP A 29 -7.07 7.52 13.81
N GLN A 30 -6.03 7.04 14.48
CA GLN A 30 -4.75 7.74 14.62
C GLN A 30 -3.83 7.53 13.39
N TRP A 31 -4.19 6.63 12.49
CA TRP A 31 -3.47 6.38 11.25
C TRP A 31 -4.00 7.25 10.11
N SER A 32 -3.12 7.64 9.21
CA SER A 32 -3.49 8.39 8.01
C SER A 32 -2.95 7.72 6.75
N VAL A 33 -3.69 7.87 5.65
CA VAL A 33 -3.30 7.36 4.33
C VAL A 33 -3.24 8.50 3.32
N LEU A 34 -2.21 8.49 2.48
CA LEU A 34 -2.07 9.40 1.34
C LEU A 34 -1.81 8.60 0.06
N PRO A 35 -2.42 8.98 -1.08
CA PRO A 35 -2.06 8.40 -2.36
C PRO A 35 -0.66 8.87 -2.78
N GLY A 36 0.15 7.94 -3.28
CA GLY A 36 1.34 8.30 -4.03
C GLY A 36 1.01 8.67 -5.49
N PRO A 37 2.03 8.97 -6.32
CA PRO A 37 1.84 9.30 -7.72
C PRO A 37 0.94 8.28 -8.42
N TRP A 38 -0.13 8.77 -9.05
CA TRP A 38 -1.13 7.97 -9.79
C TRP A 38 -1.82 6.86 -8.98
N GLY A 39 -1.77 6.92 -7.64
CA GLY A 39 -2.32 5.86 -6.78
C GLY A 39 -1.52 4.55 -6.84
N THR A 40 -0.36 4.54 -7.50
CA THR A 40 0.51 3.36 -7.66
C THR A 40 1.18 2.95 -6.36
N THR A 41 1.21 3.84 -5.38
CA THR A 41 1.56 3.55 -3.99
C THR A 41 0.51 4.15 -3.04
N GLY A 42 0.35 3.53 -1.88
CA GLY A 42 -0.37 4.09 -0.74
C GLY A 42 0.62 4.34 0.40
N HIS A 43 0.62 5.54 0.96
CA HIS A 43 1.50 5.89 2.08
C HIS A 43 0.70 5.91 3.36
N LEU A 44 1.09 5.07 4.32
CA LEU A 44 0.52 5.01 5.66
C LEU A 44 1.44 5.74 6.64
N ARG A 45 0.87 6.41 7.64
CA ARG A 45 1.63 7.00 8.74
C ARG A 45 1.07 6.54 10.07
N SER A 46 1.95 5.99 10.89
CA SER A 46 1.63 5.61 12.26
C SER A 46 1.44 6.85 13.17
N PRO A 47 0.85 6.68 14.36
CA PRO A 47 0.72 7.75 15.35
C PRO A 47 2.08 8.33 15.78
N ASP A 48 3.11 7.48 15.85
CA ASP A 48 4.49 7.89 16.16
C ASP A 48 5.24 8.46 14.94
N ARG A 49 4.51 8.76 13.86
CA ARG A 49 5.01 9.33 12.59
C ARG A 49 5.96 8.41 11.81
N VAL A 50 5.91 7.11 12.05
CA VAL A 50 6.64 6.13 11.24
C VAL A 50 5.97 6.03 9.86
N PRO A 51 6.70 6.30 8.76
CA PRO A 51 6.19 6.20 7.41
C PRO A 51 6.23 4.76 6.90
N PHE A 52 5.13 4.34 6.30
CA PHE A 52 4.99 3.06 5.62
C PHE A 52 4.54 3.29 4.18
N THR A 53 5.05 2.47 3.26
CA THR A 53 4.65 2.49 1.85
C THR A 53 4.09 1.14 1.45
N VAL A 54 2.87 1.14 0.94
CA VAL A 54 2.21 0.04 0.24
C VAL A 54 2.41 0.25 -1.26
N GLY A 55 2.93 -0.74 -1.95
CA GLY A 55 3.15 -0.68 -3.40
C GLY A 55 3.04 -2.04 -4.06
N VAL A 56 3.27 -2.07 -5.37
CA VAL A 56 3.35 -3.31 -6.16
C VAL A 56 4.77 -3.41 -6.70
N CYS A 57 5.42 -4.55 -6.53
CA CYS A 57 6.76 -4.78 -7.08
C CYS A 57 6.69 -5.13 -8.59
N GLU A 58 7.83 -5.20 -9.26
CA GLU A 58 7.90 -5.52 -10.70
C GLU A 58 7.28 -6.90 -11.05
N ALA A 59 7.28 -7.84 -10.09
CA ALA A 59 6.62 -9.14 -10.24
C ALA A 59 5.09 -9.09 -10.09
N GLY A 60 4.51 -7.92 -9.83
CA GLY A 60 3.07 -7.74 -9.63
C GLY A 60 2.57 -8.07 -8.23
N HIS A 61 3.46 -8.31 -7.26
CA HIS A 61 3.07 -8.60 -5.88
C HIS A 61 2.95 -7.33 -5.05
N LEU A 62 1.94 -7.29 -4.18
CA LEU A 62 1.80 -6.23 -3.21
C LEU A 62 2.88 -6.35 -2.12
N TYR A 63 3.45 -5.23 -1.71
CA TYR A 63 4.41 -5.17 -0.61
C TYR A 63 4.05 -4.03 0.36
N LEU A 64 4.48 -4.18 1.59
CA LEU A 64 4.50 -3.15 2.62
C LEU A 64 5.94 -2.91 3.04
N ARG A 65 6.37 -1.66 3.08
CA ARG A 65 7.70 -1.25 3.53
C ARG A 65 7.61 -0.27 4.69
N ASN A 66 8.39 -0.49 5.74
CA ASN A 66 8.70 0.52 6.75
C ASN A 66 9.81 1.42 6.20
N ASP A 67 9.49 2.66 5.85
CA ASP A 67 10.45 3.57 5.23
C ASP A 67 11.50 4.10 6.23
N SER A 68 11.25 3.99 7.54
CA SER A 68 12.22 4.37 8.58
C SER A 68 13.25 3.28 8.87
N ALA A 69 12.83 2.01 8.90
CA ALA A 69 13.71 0.87 9.17
C ALA A 69 14.38 0.31 7.88
N GLY A 70 13.74 0.52 6.72
CA GLY A 70 14.16 -0.08 5.46
C GLY A 70 13.64 -1.51 5.24
N ASP A 71 12.95 -2.08 6.22
CA ASP A 71 12.38 -3.42 6.15
C ASP A 71 11.12 -3.45 5.28
N SER A 72 10.92 -4.57 4.59
CA SER A 72 9.74 -4.78 3.76
C SER A 72 9.27 -6.22 3.82
N THR A 73 7.96 -6.40 3.64
CA THR A 73 7.34 -7.71 3.54
C THR A 73 6.37 -7.76 2.37
N HIS A 74 6.24 -8.95 1.79
CA HIS A 74 5.25 -9.20 0.75
C HIS A 74 3.92 -9.52 1.38
N LEU A 75 2.87 -8.92 0.84
CA LEU A 75 1.51 -9.16 1.28
C LEU A 75 0.87 -10.23 0.39
N PRO A 76 0.02 -11.11 0.94
CA PRO A 76 -0.75 -12.04 0.15
C PRO A 76 -1.75 -11.25 -0.70
N TYR A 77 -1.48 -11.12 -1.99
CA TYR A 77 -2.37 -10.47 -2.96
C TYR A 77 -2.63 -11.43 -4.12
N GLU A 78 -3.90 -11.81 -4.30
CA GLU A 78 -4.34 -12.53 -5.49
C GLU A 78 -4.91 -11.53 -6.52
N PRO A 79 -4.33 -11.47 -7.73
CA PRO A 79 -4.67 -10.43 -8.73
C PRO A 79 -6.14 -10.42 -9.20
N ASN A 80 -6.94 -11.45 -8.88
CA ASN A 80 -8.25 -11.68 -9.48
C ASN A 80 -9.43 -11.77 -8.49
N GLY A 81 -9.28 -11.41 -7.21
CA GLY A 81 -10.44 -11.51 -6.32
C GLY A 81 -10.24 -11.26 -4.82
N GLY A 82 -9.10 -10.71 -4.39
CA GLY A 82 -8.93 -10.37 -2.99
C GLY A 82 -9.87 -9.24 -2.56
N ASP A 83 -10.74 -9.51 -1.60
CA ASP A 83 -11.50 -8.48 -0.87
C ASP A 83 -10.50 -7.43 -0.31
N PRO A 84 -10.63 -6.14 -0.65
CA PRO A 84 -9.80 -5.08 -0.09
C PRO A 84 -9.73 -5.11 1.44
N ALA A 85 -10.79 -5.55 2.13
CA ALA A 85 -10.80 -5.69 3.58
C ALA A 85 -9.85 -6.80 4.07
N PHE A 86 -9.77 -7.93 3.37
CA PHE A 86 -8.83 -9.01 3.69
C PHE A 86 -7.38 -8.52 3.59
N ILE A 87 -7.07 -7.76 2.54
CA ILE A 87 -5.72 -7.21 2.34
C ILE A 87 -5.43 -6.10 3.35
N GLY A 88 -6.42 -5.26 3.66
CA GLY A 88 -6.33 -4.24 4.71
C GLY A 88 -6.00 -4.84 6.07
N ARG A 89 -6.62 -5.97 6.42
CA ARG A 89 -6.28 -6.73 7.63
C ARG A 89 -4.86 -7.29 7.57
N ALA A 90 -4.44 -7.88 6.46
CA ALA A 90 -3.09 -8.39 6.29
C ALA A 90 -2.03 -7.28 6.44
N ILE A 91 -2.31 -6.07 5.97
CA ILE A 91 -1.47 -4.89 6.21
C ILE A 91 -1.37 -4.58 7.69
N ALA A 92 -2.49 -4.54 8.41
CA ALA A 92 -2.49 -4.23 9.84
C ALA A 92 -1.70 -5.27 10.66
N GLU A 93 -1.83 -6.56 10.33
CA GLU A 93 -1.05 -7.64 10.95
C GLU A 93 0.44 -7.52 10.61
N ALA A 94 0.78 -7.23 9.35
CA ALA A 94 2.16 -7.06 8.90
C ALA A 94 2.85 -5.84 9.51
N ILE A 95 2.12 -4.75 9.73
CA ILE A 95 2.63 -3.55 10.43
C ILE A 95 3.09 -3.91 11.84
N GLY A 96 2.34 -4.74 12.57
CA GLY A 96 2.74 -5.18 13.91
C GLY A 96 4.05 -5.97 13.95
N ALA A 97 4.45 -6.62 12.85
CA ALA A 97 5.74 -7.29 12.72
C ALA A 97 6.87 -6.37 12.22
N LEU A 98 6.53 -5.20 11.68
CA LEU A 98 7.48 -4.21 11.14
C LEU A 98 7.64 -2.97 12.05
N TYR A 99 6.93 -2.92 13.17
CA TYR A 99 7.01 -1.90 14.22
C TYR A 99 8.00 -2.31 15.30
#